data_AF-A0A1B0D6D7-F1
#
_entry.id   AF-A0A1B0D6D7-F1
#
_cell.length_a   1.000
_cell.length_b   1.000
_cell.length_c   1.000
_cell.angle_alpha   90.00
_cell.angle_beta   90.00
_cell.angle_gamma   90.00
#
_symmetry.space_group_name_H-M   'P 1'
#
loop_
_entity.id
_entity.type
_entity.pdbx_description
1 polymer ?
#
loop_
_entity_poly.entity_id
_entity_poly.type
_entity_poly.pdbx_seq_one_letter_code
_entity_poly.pdbx_strand_id
1 'polypeptide(L)'
;MEELSVEQLMQEKTAIQRGLLYLESIYGRPTSREERDLARPIYDRYRQIKRMLNRSSVLNGSGGGVAELPTILEHEAMAFTVTAAPSTDVTPPSVPSAVESPSETTISSGKSTDSTEDTSSSVNDNVHTLSIHELWQQLDAVRDEKRDLRRTIKEFEHSFEKENGRKMLKSDRKAIEETYALYKQKKGKLRLLDALVKKHMSY
;
A
#
# COMPACT_ATOMS: atom_id res chain seq x y z
N MET A 1 -19.50 15.99 33.59
CA MET A 1 -18.98 14.89 32.77
C MET A 1 -19.26 13.63 33.56
N GLU A 2 -20.15 12.77 33.09
CA GLU A 2 -20.38 11.46 33.72
C GLU A 2 -19.05 10.69 33.77
N GLU A 3 -18.71 10.14 34.93
CA GLU A 3 -17.56 9.26 35.07
C GLU A 3 -17.85 7.94 34.34
N LEU A 4 -17.34 7.82 33.10
CA LEU A 4 -17.36 6.58 32.36
C LEU A 4 -16.51 5.53 33.09
N SER A 5 -17.07 4.33 33.29
CA SER A 5 -16.32 3.21 33.86
C SER A 5 -15.18 2.79 32.93
N VAL A 6 -14.16 2.12 33.47
CA VAL A 6 -13.02 1.62 32.66
C VAL A 6 -13.49 0.70 31.53
N GLU A 7 -14.48 -0.15 31.81
CA GLU A 7 -15.08 -1.04 30.82
C GLU A 7 -15.78 -0.24 29.71
N GLN A 8 -16.55 0.78 30.08
CA GLN A 8 -17.21 1.65 29.11
C GLN A 8 -16.18 2.40 28.24
N LEU A 9 -15.08 2.90 28.83
CA LEU A 9 -13.98 3.51 28.08
C LEU A 9 -13.33 2.53 27.09
N MET A 10 -13.13 1.28 27.48
CA MET A 10 -12.59 0.25 26.58
C MET A 10 -13.56 -0.09 25.44
N GLN A 11 -14.85 -0.19 25.75
CA GLN A 11 -15.89 -0.43 24.75
C GLN A 11 -15.94 0.72 23.73
N GLU A 12 -15.95 1.96 24.20
CA GLU A 12 -16.00 3.14 23.36
C GLU A 12 -14.72 3.30 22.51
N LYS A 13 -13.54 3.02 23.09
CA LYS A 13 -12.28 2.95 22.34
C LYS A 13 -12.40 1.99 21.15
N THR A 14 -12.94 0.80 21.38
CA THR A 14 -13.13 -0.22 20.34
C THR A 14 -14.16 0.22 19.30
N ALA A 15 -15.26 0.85 19.73
CA ALA A 15 -16.28 1.40 18.84
C ALA A 15 -15.70 2.47 17.91
N ILE A 16 -14.88 3.38 18.43
CA ILE A 16 -14.22 4.41 17.60
C ILE A 16 -13.21 3.81 16.64
N GLN A 17 -12.41 2.83 17.08
CA GLN A 17 -11.48 2.13 16.18
C GLN A 17 -12.21 1.46 15.02
N ARG A 18 -13.36 0.80 15.29
CA ARG A 18 -14.22 0.23 14.24
C ARG A 18 -14.81 1.30 13.33
N GLY A 19 -15.27 2.42 13.89
CA GLY A 19 -15.79 3.55 13.13
C GLY A 19 -14.75 4.16 12.19
N LEU A 20 -13.50 4.34 12.64
CA LEU A 20 -12.40 4.83 11.81
C LEU A 20 -12.10 3.88 10.64
N LEU A 21 -12.07 2.57 10.90
CA LEU A 21 -11.85 1.56 9.86
C LEU A 21 -13.01 1.52 8.86
N TYR A 22 -14.24 1.70 9.32
CA TYR A 22 -15.42 1.78 8.46
C TYR A 22 -15.41 3.03 7.56
N LEU A 23 -14.96 4.17 8.08
CA LEU A 23 -14.75 5.35 7.26
C LEU A 23 -13.66 5.13 6.21
N GLU A 24 -12.55 4.47 6.57
CA GLU A 24 -11.50 4.11 5.61
C GLU A 24 -12.01 3.14 4.53
N SER A 25 -12.91 2.21 4.87
CA SER A 25 -13.43 1.26 3.89
C SER A 25 -14.36 1.92 2.86
N ILE A 26 -15.11 2.96 3.26
CA ILE A 26 -16.04 3.66 2.37
C ILE A 26 -15.34 4.76 1.57
N TYR A 27 -14.56 5.59 2.25
CA TYR A 27 -14.00 6.81 1.66
C TYR A 27 -12.52 6.67 1.31
N GLY A 28 -11.85 5.63 1.78
CA GLY A 28 -10.40 5.51 1.70
C GLY A 28 -9.69 6.34 2.76
N ARG A 29 -8.38 6.51 2.57
CA ARG A 29 -7.57 7.32 3.48
C ARG A 29 -7.80 8.80 3.23
N PRO A 30 -8.06 9.63 4.26
CA PRO A 30 -8.16 11.08 4.12
C PRO A 30 -6.88 11.67 3.50
N THR A 31 -6.98 12.19 2.27
CA THR A 31 -5.89 12.83 1.52
C THR A 31 -5.99 14.35 1.56
N SER A 32 -7.21 14.90 1.56
CA SER A 32 -7.44 16.34 1.59
C SER A 32 -7.48 16.89 3.02
N ARG A 33 -7.32 18.21 3.18
CA ARG A 33 -7.46 18.86 4.49
C ARG A 33 -8.90 18.74 5.00
N GLU A 34 -9.87 18.93 4.12
CA GLU A 34 -11.29 18.87 4.42
C GLU A 34 -11.70 17.47 4.92
N GLU A 35 -11.26 16.41 4.25
CA GLU A 35 -11.48 15.02 4.69
C GLU A 35 -10.90 14.76 6.08
N ARG A 36 -9.71 15.29 6.37
CA ARG A 36 -9.09 15.17 7.70
C ARG A 36 -9.89 15.93 8.76
N ASP A 37 -10.42 17.09 8.41
CA ASP A 37 -11.21 17.91 9.33
C ASP A 37 -12.59 17.28 9.60
N LEU A 38 -13.20 16.58 8.64
CA LEU A 38 -14.41 15.78 8.85
C LEU A 38 -14.19 14.59 9.81
N ALA A 39 -13.02 13.93 9.73
CA ALA A 39 -12.68 12.82 10.64
C ALA A 39 -12.18 13.28 12.02
N ARG A 40 -11.79 14.55 12.15
CA ARG A 40 -11.16 15.11 13.37
C ARG A 40 -11.95 14.87 14.66
N PRO A 41 -13.29 15.05 14.72
CA PRO A 41 -14.03 14.82 15.96
C PRO A 41 -13.89 13.39 16.49
N ILE A 42 -13.79 12.41 15.59
CA ILE A 42 -13.63 10.99 15.94
C ILE A 42 -12.22 10.73 16.49
N TYR A 43 -11.21 11.33 15.87
CA TYR A 43 -9.83 11.26 16.38
C TYR A 43 -9.67 11.94 17.74
N ASP A 44 -10.29 13.10 17.95
CA ASP A 44 -10.21 13.84 19.21
C ASP A 44 -10.87 13.06 20.35
N ARG A 45 -12.04 12.46 20.08
CA ARG A 45 -12.73 11.57 21.02
C ARG A 45 -11.88 10.34 21.37
N TYR A 46 -11.26 9.69 20.37
CA TYR A 46 -10.32 8.59 20.61
C TYR A 46 -9.14 9.00 21.50
N ARG A 47 -8.55 10.17 21.25
CA ARG A 47 -7.43 10.70 22.05
C ARG A 47 -7.86 11.02 23.47
N GLN A 48 -9.07 11.57 23.66
CA GLN A 48 -9.64 11.80 24.99
C GLN A 48 -9.80 10.50 25.77
N ILE A 49 -10.40 9.48 25.18
CA ILE A 49 -10.57 8.16 25.80
C ILE A 49 -9.21 7.55 26.14
N LYS A 50 -8.22 7.63 25.24
CA LYS A 50 -6.85 7.18 25.54
C LYS A 50 -6.26 7.88 26.77
N ARG A 51 -6.45 9.21 26.89
CA ARG A 51 -5.97 9.96 28.07
C ARG A 51 -6.69 9.52 29.34
N MET A 52 -8.01 9.30 29.28
CA MET A 52 -8.80 8.83 30.43
C MET A 52 -8.39 7.42 30.86
N LEU A 53 -8.26 6.48 29.91
CA LEU A 53 -7.82 5.12 30.18
C LEU A 53 -6.43 5.07 30.81
N ASN A 54 -5.50 5.90 30.32
CA ASN A 54 -4.17 6.03 30.92
C ASN A 54 -4.25 6.58 32.35
N ARG A 55 -5.10 7.58 32.62
CA ARG A 55 -5.31 8.12 33.98
C ARG A 55 -5.91 7.05 34.91
N SER A 56 -6.93 6.32 34.47
CA SER A 56 -7.52 5.22 35.25
C SER A 56 -6.52 4.10 35.52
N SER A 57 -5.60 3.82 34.60
CA SER A 57 -4.51 2.86 34.81
C SER A 57 -3.52 3.31 35.89
N VAL A 58 -3.17 4.60 35.91
CA VAL A 58 -2.28 5.19 36.92
C VAL A 58 -2.97 5.23 38.29
N LEU A 59 -4.24 5.63 38.34
CA LEU A 59 -5.02 5.72 39.58
C LEU A 59 -5.32 4.35 40.21
N ASN A 60 -5.51 3.30 39.39
CA ASN A 60 -5.80 1.95 39.88
C ASN A 60 -4.54 1.11 40.18
N GLY A 61 -3.34 1.71 40.19
CA GLY A 61 -2.10 1.01 40.59
C GLY A 61 -1.67 -0.16 39.69
N SER A 62 -2.33 -0.37 38.54
CA SER A 62 -1.87 -1.31 37.51
C SER A 62 -0.84 -0.62 36.62
N GLY A 63 0.37 -0.50 37.15
CA GLY A 63 1.54 -0.03 36.41
C GLY A 63 1.91 -1.01 35.31
N GLY A 64 1.67 -0.64 34.06
CA GLY A 64 2.07 -1.43 32.90
C GLY A 64 1.92 -0.67 31.59
N GLY A 65 2.81 0.29 31.33
CA GLY A 65 2.85 0.95 30.01
C GLY A 65 3.60 2.28 29.94
N VAL A 66 4.86 2.30 30.37
CA VAL A 66 5.99 3.19 30.00
C VAL A 66 5.68 4.56 29.38
N ALA A 67 5.90 5.63 30.14
CA ALA A 67 6.86 6.71 29.85
C ALA A 67 6.66 7.87 30.85
N GLU A 68 6.93 7.63 32.13
CA GLU A 68 7.23 8.70 33.06
C GLU A 68 8.76 8.73 33.18
N LEU A 69 9.37 9.78 32.64
CA LEU A 69 10.77 10.08 32.92
C LEU A 69 10.90 10.28 34.44
N PRO A 70 11.81 9.60 35.14
CA PRO A 70 11.95 9.77 36.58
C PRO A 70 12.28 11.24 36.89
N THR A 71 11.54 11.83 37.83
CA THR A 71 11.86 13.15 38.40
C THR A 71 13.23 13.05 39.08
N ILE A 72 14.19 13.82 38.57
CA ILE A 72 15.53 13.94 39.14
C ILE A 72 15.38 14.71 40.46
N LEU A 73 15.60 14.04 41.59
CA LEU A 73 15.71 14.69 42.90
C LEU A 73 16.92 15.61 42.87
N GLU A 74 16.67 16.92 42.94
CA GLU A 74 17.61 18.02 42.69
C GLU A 74 18.77 18.18 43.70
N HIS A 75 18.94 17.22 44.63
CA HIS A 75 19.97 17.26 45.67
C HIS A 75 20.79 15.96 45.82
N GLU A 76 20.68 15.00 44.90
CA GLU A 76 21.49 13.79 44.93
C GLU A 76 22.68 13.90 43.98
N ALA A 77 23.88 14.13 44.53
CA ALA A 77 25.11 14.17 43.76
C ALA A 77 25.45 12.75 43.25
N MET A 78 25.31 12.54 41.93
CA MET A 78 25.74 11.31 41.28
C MET A 78 27.26 11.18 41.38
N ALA A 79 27.73 10.28 42.25
CA ALA A 79 29.14 9.95 42.39
C ALA A 79 29.66 9.28 41.11
N PHE A 80 30.38 10.03 40.28
CA PHE A 80 31.13 9.48 39.14
C PHE A 80 32.34 8.71 39.69
N THR A 81 32.19 7.41 39.88
CA THR A 81 33.33 6.52 40.10
C THR A 81 34.00 6.25 38.75
N VAL A 82 35.09 6.97 38.49
CA VAL A 82 36.05 6.60 37.45
C VAL A 82 36.84 5.41 38.00
N THR A 83 36.39 4.21 37.67
CA THR A 83 37.16 2.98 37.94
C THR A 83 37.83 2.52 36.65
N ALA A 84 39.15 2.48 36.70
CA ALA A 84 40.05 2.12 35.63
C ALA A 84 39.78 0.73 35.04
N ALA A 85 40.06 0.58 33.74
CA ALA A 85 40.13 -0.68 33.02
C ALA A 85 41.11 -1.68 33.70
N PRO A 86 40.89 -2.98 33.53
CA PRO A 86 41.75 -3.68 32.57
C PRO A 86 41.02 -4.67 31.64
N SER A 87 41.70 -4.89 30.52
CA SER A 87 41.39 -5.66 29.32
C SER A 87 40.81 -7.06 29.53
N THR A 88 39.83 -7.43 28.71
CA THR A 88 39.88 -8.70 27.96
C THR A 88 39.27 -8.52 26.57
N ASP A 89 40.09 -8.95 25.63
CA ASP A 89 39.88 -9.16 24.21
C ASP A 89 38.59 -9.94 23.91
N VAL A 90 37.75 -9.45 22.98
CA VAL A 90 37.02 -10.25 21.98
C VAL A 90 36.38 -9.32 20.94
N THR A 91 36.87 -9.46 19.72
CA THR A 91 36.38 -8.91 18.44
C THR A 91 34.87 -9.09 18.18
N PRO A 92 34.22 -8.16 17.46
CA PRO A 92 32.83 -8.26 17.05
C PRO A 92 32.67 -9.16 15.81
N PRO A 93 31.68 -10.07 15.74
CA PRO A 93 31.41 -10.77 14.49
C PRO A 93 30.58 -9.87 13.57
N SER A 94 31.27 -9.39 12.52
CA SER A 94 30.67 -8.96 11.26
C SER A 94 29.73 -10.02 10.71
N VAL A 95 28.59 -9.55 10.22
CA VAL A 95 27.68 -10.25 9.33
C VAL A 95 28.43 -10.86 8.12
N PRO A 96 28.29 -12.16 7.84
CA PRO A 96 28.55 -12.70 6.52
C PRO A 96 27.22 -13.04 5.83
N SER A 97 26.97 -12.32 4.74
CA SER A 97 26.11 -12.79 3.66
C SER A 97 26.81 -13.98 3.01
N ALA A 98 26.24 -15.17 3.14
CA ALA A 98 26.70 -16.36 2.42
C ALA A 98 25.48 -17.06 1.81
N VAL A 99 25.53 -17.11 0.49
CA VAL A 99 24.69 -17.92 -0.40
C VAL A 99 25.05 -19.39 -0.23
N GLU A 100 24.07 -20.24 0.04
CA GLU A 100 24.20 -21.68 -0.25
C GLU A 100 22.84 -22.31 -0.51
N SER A 101 22.71 -22.87 -1.71
CA SER A 101 21.75 -23.90 -2.09
C SER A 101 22.41 -25.24 -1.77
N PRO A 102 21.72 -26.25 -1.20
CA PRO A 102 21.04 -27.21 -2.08
C PRO A 102 19.82 -27.92 -1.44
N SER A 103 18.91 -28.43 -2.28
CA SER A 103 18.47 -29.84 -2.27
C SER A 103 17.19 -30.02 -3.08
N GLU A 104 17.29 -30.88 -4.08
CA GLU A 104 16.20 -31.45 -4.85
C GLU A 104 15.27 -32.27 -3.95
N THR A 105 13.95 -32.12 -4.13
CA THR A 105 13.01 -33.18 -3.77
C THR A 105 11.96 -33.25 -4.86
N THR A 106 11.97 -34.42 -5.49
CA THR A 106 11.03 -34.90 -6.49
C THR A 106 9.65 -35.07 -5.85
N ILE A 107 8.63 -34.48 -6.46
CA ILE A 107 7.28 -35.04 -6.44
C ILE A 107 6.61 -34.76 -7.77
N SER A 108 6.36 -35.85 -8.47
CA SER A 108 5.67 -35.89 -9.74
C SER A 108 4.18 -36.12 -9.51
N SER A 109 3.40 -35.57 -10.45
CA SER A 109 2.09 -36.03 -10.90
C SER A 109 0.84 -35.58 -10.15
N GLY A 110 -0.01 -34.86 -10.88
CA GLY A 110 -1.34 -34.43 -10.46
C GLY A 110 -2.04 -33.57 -11.51
N LYS A 111 -2.21 -34.13 -12.71
CA LYS A 111 -3.04 -33.64 -13.82
C LYS A 111 -4.43 -33.22 -13.32
N SER A 112 -4.79 -31.95 -13.52
CA SER A 112 -6.16 -31.51 -13.76
C SER A 112 -6.13 -30.34 -14.74
N THR A 113 -6.64 -30.63 -15.92
CA THR A 113 -6.98 -29.71 -16.99
C THR A 113 -8.10 -28.78 -16.52
N ASP A 114 -7.80 -27.50 -16.41
CA ASP A 114 -8.81 -26.45 -16.55
C ASP A 114 -8.27 -25.47 -17.58
N SER A 115 -8.83 -25.59 -18.79
CA SER A 115 -8.53 -24.75 -19.93
C SER A 115 -9.14 -23.37 -19.67
N THR A 116 -8.35 -22.46 -19.10
CA THR A 116 -8.67 -21.04 -19.19
C THR A 116 -8.18 -20.53 -20.54
N GLU A 117 -9.14 -20.09 -21.34
CA GLU A 117 -8.96 -19.57 -22.69
C GLU A 117 -8.06 -18.33 -22.67
N ASP A 118 -6.76 -18.53 -22.90
CA ASP A 118 -5.79 -17.48 -23.25
C ASP A 118 -6.07 -16.98 -24.68
N THR A 119 -7.18 -16.28 -24.88
CA THR A 119 -7.53 -15.63 -26.16
C THR A 119 -6.71 -14.34 -26.42
N SER A 120 -5.76 -13.99 -25.55
CA SER A 120 -4.98 -12.75 -25.65
C SER A 120 -3.62 -12.87 -26.36
N SER A 121 -3.11 -14.09 -26.56
CA SER A 121 -1.83 -14.32 -27.24
C SER A 121 -1.95 -14.25 -28.77
N SER A 122 -3.06 -14.73 -29.34
CA SER A 122 -3.26 -14.84 -30.80
C SER A 122 -3.25 -13.52 -31.59
N VAL A 123 -3.41 -12.36 -30.94
CA VAL A 123 -3.43 -11.05 -31.64
C VAL A 123 -2.05 -10.45 -31.88
N ASN A 124 -0.99 -11.03 -31.30
CA ASN A 124 0.38 -10.55 -31.46
C ASN A 124 1.18 -11.31 -32.55
N ASP A 125 0.69 -12.48 -32.97
CA ASP A 125 1.50 -13.45 -33.72
C ASP A 125 1.84 -13.02 -35.16
N ASN A 126 1.10 -12.06 -35.72
CA ASN A 126 1.30 -11.58 -37.09
C ASN A 126 1.98 -10.21 -37.21
N VAL A 127 2.45 -9.60 -36.10
CA VAL A 127 3.06 -8.26 -36.16
C VAL A 127 4.48 -8.28 -36.76
N HIS A 128 5.18 -9.40 -36.65
CA HIS A 128 6.58 -9.54 -37.08
C HIS A 128 6.78 -9.67 -38.60
N THR A 129 5.72 -9.96 -39.35
CA THR A 129 5.76 -10.15 -40.81
C THR A 129 5.27 -8.93 -41.59
N LEU A 130 4.86 -7.87 -40.90
CA LEU A 130 4.31 -6.66 -41.52
C LEU A 130 5.41 -5.84 -42.20
N SER A 131 5.07 -5.22 -43.32
CA SER A 131 5.94 -4.22 -43.94
C SER A 131 6.16 -3.03 -43.01
N ILE A 132 7.24 -2.27 -43.24
CA ILE A 132 7.54 -1.06 -42.46
C ILE A 132 6.39 -0.06 -42.47
N HIS A 133 5.70 0.09 -43.59
CA HIS A 133 4.56 0.99 -43.72
C HIS A 133 3.36 0.51 -42.86
N GLU A 134 3.04 -0.78 -42.90
CA GLU A 134 1.98 -1.37 -42.09
C GLU A 134 2.29 -1.30 -40.59
N LEU A 135 3.57 -1.44 -40.20
CA LEU A 135 4.01 -1.25 -38.81
C LEU A 135 3.75 0.18 -38.33
N TRP A 136 4.07 1.20 -39.14
CA TRP A 136 3.78 2.60 -38.80
C TRP A 136 2.28 2.88 -38.70
N GLN A 137 1.48 2.36 -39.64
CA GLN A 137 0.03 2.52 -39.61
C GLN A 137 -0.58 1.88 -38.34
N GLN A 138 -0.15 0.66 -37.99
CA GLN A 138 -0.59 0.01 -36.76
C GLN A 138 -0.12 0.76 -35.51
N LEU A 139 1.08 1.33 -35.54
CA LEU A 139 1.63 2.09 -34.43
C LEU A 139 0.82 3.35 -34.14
N ASP A 140 0.43 4.10 -35.18
CA ASP A 140 -0.45 5.26 -35.03
C ASP A 140 -1.86 4.86 -34.61
N ALA A 141 -2.43 3.80 -35.18
CA ALA A 141 -3.73 3.28 -34.74
C ALA A 141 -3.72 2.90 -33.24
N VAL A 142 -2.70 2.17 -32.79
CA VAL A 142 -2.57 1.78 -31.37
C VAL A 142 -2.28 3.00 -30.47
N ARG A 143 -1.61 4.04 -30.96
CA ARG A 143 -1.43 5.31 -30.23
C ARG A 143 -2.77 5.99 -30.00
N ASP A 144 -3.60 6.08 -31.02
CA ASP A 144 -4.92 6.72 -30.94
C ASP A 144 -5.85 5.93 -30.02
N GLU A 145 -5.95 4.61 -30.18
CA GLU A 145 -6.74 3.76 -29.27
C GLU A 145 -6.28 3.89 -27.81
N LYS A 146 -4.97 3.89 -27.56
CA LYS A 146 -4.41 4.09 -26.21
C LYS A 146 -4.74 5.48 -25.66
N ARG A 147 -4.72 6.52 -26.51
CA ARG A 147 -5.06 7.89 -26.14
C ARG A 147 -6.53 7.98 -25.75
N ASP A 148 -7.41 7.34 -26.50
CA ASP A 148 -8.85 7.35 -26.26
C ASP A 148 -9.20 6.57 -24.99
N LEU A 149 -8.62 5.37 -24.79
CA LEU A 149 -8.76 4.62 -23.53
C LEU A 149 -8.30 5.45 -22.32
N ARG A 150 -7.19 6.19 -22.44
CA ARG A 150 -6.72 7.09 -21.36
C ARG A 150 -7.71 8.22 -21.10
N ARG A 151 -8.38 8.74 -22.13
CA ARG A 151 -9.41 9.77 -21.98
C ARG A 151 -10.62 9.21 -21.25
N THR A 152 -11.13 8.05 -21.69
CA THR A 152 -12.27 7.37 -21.07
C THR A 152 -12.01 7.06 -19.60
N ILE A 153 -10.83 6.53 -19.25
CA ILE A 153 -10.47 6.26 -17.86
C ILE A 153 -10.51 7.55 -17.01
N LYS A 154 -9.93 8.64 -17.52
CA LYS A 154 -9.90 9.92 -16.80
C LYS A 154 -11.28 10.55 -16.64
N GLU A 155 -12.10 10.47 -17.67
CA GLU A 155 -13.45 11.00 -17.66
C GLU A 155 -14.34 10.23 -16.68
N PHE A 156 -14.18 8.91 -16.63
CA PHE A 156 -14.84 8.07 -15.64
C PHE A 156 -14.38 8.39 -14.22
N GLU A 157 -13.06 8.44 -13.98
CA GLU A 157 -12.49 8.81 -12.68
C GLU A 157 -13.00 10.18 -12.20
N HIS A 158 -13.02 11.16 -13.09
CA HIS A 158 -13.50 12.51 -12.79
C HIS A 158 -15.01 12.55 -12.52
N SER A 159 -15.80 11.85 -13.32
CA SER A 159 -17.27 11.78 -13.12
C SER A 159 -17.61 11.08 -11.82
N PHE A 160 -16.92 9.98 -11.51
CA PHE A 160 -17.03 9.27 -10.24
C PHE A 160 -16.68 10.16 -9.05
N GLU A 161 -15.56 10.90 -9.10
CA GLU A 161 -15.17 11.79 -8.00
C GLU A 161 -16.19 12.92 -7.80
N LYS A 162 -16.77 13.45 -8.89
CA LYS A 162 -17.81 14.48 -8.83
C LYS A 162 -19.14 13.97 -8.28
N GLU A 163 -19.56 12.76 -8.65
CA GLU A 163 -20.84 12.17 -8.22
C GLU A 163 -20.77 11.61 -6.79
N ASN A 164 -19.69 10.92 -6.47
CA ASN A 164 -19.52 10.24 -5.17
C ASN A 164 -18.82 11.11 -4.12
N GLY A 165 -18.26 12.26 -4.51
CA GLY A 165 -17.53 13.16 -3.61
C GLY A 165 -16.24 12.56 -3.04
N ARG A 166 -15.74 11.46 -3.63
CA ARG A 166 -14.51 10.78 -3.21
C ARG A 166 -13.78 10.16 -4.39
N LYS A 167 -12.48 9.92 -4.23
CA LYS A 167 -11.69 9.21 -5.23
C LYS A 167 -12.09 7.74 -5.35
N MET A 168 -11.91 7.21 -6.56
CA MET A 168 -12.19 5.82 -6.87
C MET A 168 -11.23 4.88 -6.10
N LEU A 169 -11.80 3.94 -5.35
CA LEU A 169 -11.08 2.91 -4.62
C LEU A 169 -10.81 1.69 -5.51
N LYS A 170 -9.99 0.75 -5.02
CA LYS A 170 -9.71 -0.51 -5.74
C LYS A 170 -10.98 -1.33 -6.00
N SER A 171 -11.93 -1.32 -5.06
CA SER A 171 -13.22 -2.00 -5.20
C SER A 171 -14.05 -1.43 -6.34
N ASP A 172 -14.02 -0.11 -6.53
CA ASP A 172 -14.84 0.60 -7.52
C ASP A 172 -14.30 0.42 -8.95
N ARG A 173 -12.98 0.19 -9.10
CA ARG A 173 -12.33 -0.04 -10.39
C ARG A 173 -12.89 -1.21 -11.17
N LYS A 174 -13.55 -2.16 -10.49
CA LYS A 174 -14.24 -3.29 -11.12
C LYS A 174 -15.24 -2.83 -12.20
N ALA A 175 -15.88 -1.68 -12.02
CA ALA A 175 -16.84 -1.13 -12.98
C ALA A 175 -16.20 -0.76 -14.34
N ILE A 176 -14.89 -0.53 -14.39
CA ILE A 176 -14.16 -0.12 -15.60
C ILE A 176 -12.90 -0.98 -15.83
N GLU A 177 -12.90 -2.19 -15.26
CA GLU A 177 -11.75 -3.10 -15.26
C GLU A 177 -11.30 -3.47 -16.67
N GLU A 178 -12.24 -3.74 -17.57
CA GLU A 178 -11.98 -4.05 -18.97
C GLU A 178 -11.25 -2.91 -19.67
N THR A 179 -11.66 -1.65 -19.48
CA THR A 179 -11.00 -0.49 -20.11
C THR A 179 -9.56 -0.34 -19.62
N TYR A 180 -9.29 -0.57 -18.33
CA TYR A 180 -7.92 -0.60 -17.82
C TYR A 180 -7.10 -1.75 -18.42
N ALA A 181 -7.70 -2.94 -18.54
CA ALA A 181 -7.05 -4.10 -19.14
C ALA A 181 -6.67 -3.82 -20.61
N LEU A 182 -7.60 -3.28 -21.40
CA LEU A 182 -7.36 -2.85 -22.77
C LEU A 182 -6.26 -1.79 -22.84
N TYR A 183 -6.28 -0.77 -21.97
CA TYR A 183 -5.23 0.26 -21.95
C TYR A 183 -3.85 -0.35 -21.69
N LYS A 184 -3.76 -1.31 -20.76
CA LYS A 184 -2.51 -2.02 -20.44
C LYS A 184 -2.04 -2.88 -21.63
N GLN A 185 -2.96 -3.58 -22.29
CA GLN A 185 -2.68 -4.37 -23.49
C GLN A 185 -2.16 -3.47 -24.63
N LYS A 186 -2.87 -2.38 -24.96
CA LYS A 186 -2.46 -1.43 -26.01
C LYS A 186 -1.13 -0.75 -25.67
N LYS A 187 -0.87 -0.42 -24.41
CA LYS A 187 0.44 0.09 -23.95
C LYS A 187 1.56 -0.93 -24.18
N GLY A 188 1.30 -2.22 -23.98
CA GLY A 188 2.22 -3.31 -24.29
C GLY A 188 2.47 -3.43 -25.80
N LYS A 189 1.40 -3.51 -26.59
CA LYS A 189 1.47 -3.58 -28.06
C LYS A 189 2.23 -2.39 -28.66
N LEU A 190 2.03 -1.19 -28.13
CA LEU A 190 2.75 0.00 -28.58
C LEU A 190 4.26 -0.13 -28.39
N ARG A 191 4.71 -0.65 -27.24
CA ARG A 191 6.15 -0.89 -26.98
C ARG A 191 6.74 -1.92 -27.94
N LEU A 192 5.98 -2.96 -28.28
CA LEU A 192 6.39 -3.97 -29.26
C LEU A 192 6.54 -3.34 -30.65
N LEU A 193 5.54 -2.58 -31.10
CA LEU A 193 5.56 -1.89 -32.40
C LEU A 193 6.71 -0.87 -32.48
N ASP A 194 6.91 -0.05 -31.45
CA ASP A 194 8.03 0.89 -31.37
C ASP A 194 9.38 0.17 -31.52
N ALA A 195 9.54 -0.99 -30.90
CA ALA A 195 10.77 -1.79 -31.00
C ALA A 195 10.98 -2.38 -32.41
N LEU A 196 9.90 -2.86 -33.05
CA LEU A 196 9.96 -3.42 -34.41
C LEU A 196 10.27 -2.37 -35.46
N VAL A 197 9.63 -1.19 -35.38
CA VAL A 197 9.93 -0.06 -36.26
C VAL A 197 11.39 0.37 -36.09
N LYS A 198 11.87 0.49 -34.85
CA LYS A 198 13.28 0.83 -34.58
C LYS A 198 14.24 -0.20 -35.19
N LYS A 199 13.92 -1.49 -35.09
CA LYS A 199 14.73 -2.56 -35.70
C LYS A 199 14.77 -2.43 -37.22
N HIS A 200 13.64 -2.15 -37.88
CA HIS A 200 13.60 -2.00 -39.33
C HIS A 200 14.34 -0.75 -39.83
N MET A 201 14.48 0.28 -38.99
CA MET A 201 15.23 1.50 -39.33
C MET A 201 16.74 1.37 -39.07
N SER A 202 17.19 0.35 -38.32
CA SER A 202 18.60 0.13 -37.99
C SER A 202 19.35 -0.76 -38.97
N TYR A 203 18.67 -1.30 -39.98
CA TYR A 203 19.23 -2.06 -41.10
C TYR A 203 18.99 -1.28 -42.39
#